data_AF-A0A1B2J8E2-F1
#
_entry.id   AF-A0A1B2J8E2-F1
#
_cell.length_a   1.000
_cell.length_b   1.000
_cell.length_c   1.000
_cell.angle_alpha   90.00
_cell.angle_beta   90.00
_cell.angle_gamma   90.00
#
_symmetry.space_group_name_H-M   'P 1'
#
loop_
_entity.id
_entity.type
_entity.pdbx_description
1 polymer ?
#
loop_
_entity_poly.entity_id
_entity_poly.type
_entity_poly.pdbx_seq_one_letter_code
_entity_poly.pdbx_strand_id
1 'polypeptide(L)'
;MMRKTEKVFKAPKMLLKWFYSASFALFFILLLAFNVVTPIDTIVQSKVANNLAFNAIVIIMSCVVFAVFSLIAYSTRIFVLRVHIQDIPKKYIPTHDKDLPVVALREIRKAFKESETIRNNSLPNQDIQHPGMFYRKEDSSNTQMGLLNGLIYEDIINTFGARVREGGFMLLDSETKKRFGDKLTLREYIHQMKVHHLLPPTSEASTKTFIDHYEKLRFSGKTISERDFFMFLNFFGEHTMDSFAS
;
A
#
# COMPACT_ATOMS: atom_id res chain seq x y z
N MET A 1 47.81 -18.25 -28.74
CA MET A 1 47.62 -18.02 -30.19
C MET A 1 46.23 -18.48 -30.57
N MET A 2 45.37 -17.56 -31.07
CA MET A 2 44.07 -17.79 -31.73
C MET A 2 42.94 -18.46 -30.88
N ARG A 3 41.69 -18.02 -30.87
CA ARG A 3 40.86 -17.37 -31.89
C ARG A 3 39.77 -16.51 -31.22
N LYS A 4 39.63 -15.27 -31.69
CA LYS A 4 38.62 -14.27 -31.30
C LYS A 4 37.67 -14.11 -32.48
N THR A 5 36.54 -14.82 -32.54
CA THR A 5 35.47 -14.55 -33.55
C THR A 5 34.15 -15.24 -33.18
N GLU A 6 33.29 -14.61 -32.39
CA GLU A 6 31.84 -14.88 -32.37
C GLU A 6 31.06 -13.63 -31.96
N LYS A 7 31.07 -12.60 -32.82
CA LYS A 7 30.15 -11.46 -32.70
C LYS A 7 29.76 -10.96 -34.10
N VAL A 8 29.04 -11.76 -34.88
CA VAL A 8 28.53 -11.26 -36.18
C VAL A 8 27.05 -11.59 -36.46
N PHE A 9 26.38 -12.51 -35.75
CA PHE A 9 25.03 -12.96 -36.15
C PHE A 9 23.88 -12.76 -35.13
N LYS A 10 23.95 -11.73 -34.27
CA LYS A 10 22.80 -11.36 -33.39
C LYS A 10 22.01 -10.12 -33.85
N ALA A 11 22.48 -9.41 -34.87
CA ALA A 11 21.79 -8.22 -35.40
C ALA A 11 20.56 -8.45 -36.32
N PRO A 12 20.33 -9.61 -36.98
CA PRO A 12 19.26 -9.68 -37.98
C PRO A 12 17.85 -9.74 -37.37
N LYS A 13 17.68 -10.22 -36.13
CA LYS A 13 16.34 -10.38 -35.55
C LYS A 13 15.65 -9.05 -35.23
N MET A 14 16.43 -8.05 -34.77
CA MET A 14 15.88 -6.74 -34.41
C MET A 14 15.58 -5.91 -35.67
N LEU A 15 16.44 -6.01 -36.69
CA LEU A 15 16.23 -5.40 -38.00
C LEU A 15 15.07 -6.03 -38.76
N LEU A 16 14.93 -7.37 -38.75
CA LEU A 16 13.79 -8.06 -39.37
C LEU A 16 12.47 -7.73 -38.67
N LYS A 17 12.47 -7.57 -37.34
CA LYS A 17 11.28 -7.11 -36.60
C LYS A 17 10.91 -5.66 -36.97
N TRP A 18 11.92 -4.80 -37.15
CA TRP A 18 11.71 -3.42 -37.57
C TRP A 18 11.20 -3.34 -39.02
N PHE A 19 11.80 -4.12 -39.93
CA PHE A 19 11.33 -4.24 -41.32
C PHE A 19 9.91 -4.81 -41.42
N TYR A 20 9.57 -5.83 -40.62
CA TYR A 20 8.23 -6.40 -40.57
C TYR A 20 7.19 -5.40 -40.04
N SER A 21 7.56 -4.63 -39.00
CA SER A 21 6.72 -3.54 -38.49
C SER A 21 6.59 -2.40 -39.49
N ALA A 22 7.67 -2.07 -40.22
CA ALA A 22 7.70 -1.01 -41.21
C ALA A 22 6.90 -1.39 -42.47
N SER A 23 6.99 -2.65 -42.93
CA SER A 23 6.20 -3.14 -44.06
C SER A 23 4.71 -3.11 -43.74
N PHE A 24 4.33 -3.52 -42.52
CA PHE A 24 2.93 -3.46 -42.09
C PHE A 24 2.42 -2.01 -42.01
N ALA A 25 3.20 -1.10 -41.45
CA ALA A 25 2.86 0.32 -41.42
C ALA A 25 2.72 0.94 -42.83
N LEU A 26 3.62 0.58 -43.74
CA LEU A 26 3.57 1.03 -45.14
C LEU A 26 2.33 0.52 -45.86
N PHE A 27 1.99 -0.77 -45.72
CA PHE A 27 0.74 -1.32 -46.28
C PHE A 27 -0.49 -0.64 -45.72
N PHE A 28 -0.50 -0.32 -44.42
CA PHE A 28 -1.59 0.39 -43.79
C PHE A 28 -1.77 1.81 -44.34
N ILE A 29 -0.68 2.55 -44.53
CA ILE A 29 -0.69 3.89 -45.14
C ILE A 29 -1.20 3.81 -46.59
N LEU A 30 -0.78 2.79 -47.35
CA LEU A 30 -1.18 2.60 -48.74
C LEU A 30 -2.69 2.26 -48.84
N LEU A 31 -3.20 1.42 -47.95
CA LEU A 31 -4.64 1.12 -47.85
C LEU A 31 -5.46 2.34 -47.45
N LEU A 32 -4.93 3.18 -46.54
CA LEU A 32 -5.59 4.41 -46.12
C LEU A 32 -5.60 5.43 -47.26
N ALA A 33 -4.50 5.58 -47.99
CA ALA A 33 -4.43 6.41 -49.19
C ALA A 33 -5.43 5.95 -50.26
N PHE A 34 -5.53 4.63 -50.51
CA PHE A 34 -6.50 4.08 -51.46
C PHE A 34 -7.96 4.32 -51.01
N ASN A 35 -8.23 4.23 -49.71
CA ASN A 35 -9.54 4.60 -49.15
C ASN A 35 -9.88 6.07 -49.35
N VAL A 36 -8.90 6.97 -49.34
CA VAL A 36 -9.08 8.42 -49.54
C VAL A 36 -9.16 8.78 -51.03
N VAL A 37 -8.52 8.02 -51.92
CA VAL A 37 -8.63 8.23 -53.37
C VAL A 37 -10.07 8.05 -53.85
N THR A 38 -10.82 7.10 -53.29
CA THR A 38 -12.21 6.83 -53.67
C THR A 38 -13.14 8.05 -53.49
N PRO A 39 -13.21 8.73 -52.33
CA PRO A 39 -14.00 9.94 -52.18
C PRO A 39 -13.44 11.12 -52.99
N ILE A 40 -12.12 11.25 -53.14
CA ILE A 40 -11.53 12.33 -53.97
C ILE A 40 -12.00 12.21 -55.42
N ASP A 41 -11.98 11.01 -55.98
CA ASP A 41 -12.42 10.75 -57.35
C ASP A 41 -13.91 11.11 -57.52
N THR A 42 -14.74 10.76 -56.54
CA THR A 42 -16.18 11.10 -56.56
C THR A 42 -16.44 12.60 -56.47
N ILE A 43 -15.60 13.37 -55.76
CA ILE A 43 -15.69 14.84 -55.70
C ILE A 43 -15.34 15.45 -57.06
N VAL A 44 -14.31 14.95 -57.74
CA VAL A 44 -13.90 15.43 -59.06
C VAL A 44 -14.98 15.13 -60.10
N GLN A 45 -15.54 13.93 -60.10
CA GLN A 45 -16.63 13.53 -61.00
C GLN A 45 -17.92 14.34 -60.73
N SER A 46 -18.16 14.75 -59.48
CA SER A 46 -19.28 15.62 -59.11
C SER A 46 -19.20 17.04 -59.67
N LYS A 47 -18.01 17.54 -60.04
CA LYS A 47 -17.90 18.87 -60.67
C LYS A 47 -18.35 18.87 -62.13
N VAL A 48 -18.39 17.70 -62.76
CA VAL A 48 -18.71 17.56 -64.19
C VAL A 48 -20.16 17.08 -64.41
N ALA A 49 -20.77 16.36 -63.46
CA ALA A 49 -22.12 15.80 -63.60
C ALA A 49 -23.16 16.47 -62.68
N ASN A 50 -24.37 16.72 -63.19
CA ASN A 50 -25.48 17.42 -62.50
C ASN A 50 -26.21 16.58 -61.42
N ASN A 51 -25.66 15.43 -61.02
CA ASN A 51 -26.30 14.47 -60.11
C ASN A 51 -25.74 14.59 -58.68
N LEU A 52 -25.96 15.76 -58.07
CA LEU A 52 -25.45 16.12 -56.73
C LEU A 52 -25.83 15.11 -55.63
N ALA A 53 -27.04 14.53 -55.71
CA ALA A 53 -27.58 13.64 -54.68
C ALA A 53 -26.80 12.31 -54.57
N PHE A 54 -26.42 11.70 -55.69
CA PHE A 54 -25.69 10.43 -55.67
C PHE A 54 -24.28 10.61 -55.09
N ASN A 55 -23.61 11.71 -55.43
CA ASN A 55 -22.25 12.00 -54.96
C ASN A 55 -22.22 12.29 -53.45
N ALA A 56 -23.24 12.97 -52.92
CA ALA A 56 -23.38 13.20 -51.48
C ALA A 56 -23.52 11.89 -50.70
N ILE A 57 -24.31 10.93 -51.22
CA ILE A 57 -24.48 9.61 -50.58
C ILE A 57 -23.15 8.86 -50.54
N VAL A 58 -22.37 8.89 -51.63
CA VAL A 58 -21.07 8.19 -51.68
C VAL A 58 -20.08 8.76 -50.66
N ILE A 59 -20.02 10.10 -50.50
CA ILE A 59 -19.16 10.74 -49.50
C ILE A 59 -19.59 10.33 -48.08
N ILE A 60 -20.90 10.36 -47.78
CA ILE A 60 -21.42 9.94 -46.48
C ILE A 60 -21.06 8.48 -46.19
N MET A 61 -21.26 7.58 -47.16
CA MET A 61 -20.92 6.17 -47.02
C MET A 61 -19.41 5.96 -46.78
N SER A 62 -18.55 6.69 -47.48
CA SER A 62 -17.09 6.62 -47.26
C SER A 62 -16.68 7.07 -45.86
N CYS A 63 -17.34 8.10 -45.31
CA CYS A 63 -17.10 8.60 -43.96
C CYS A 63 -17.51 7.56 -42.90
N VAL A 64 -18.67 6.91 -43.10
CA VAL A 64 -19.14 5.83 -42.21
C VAL A 64 -18.18 4.63 -42.24
N VAL A 65 -17.75 4.21 -43.42
CA VAL A 65 -16.78 3.10 -43.57
C VAL A 65 -15.46 3.43 -42.88
N PHE A 66 -14.96 4.65 -43.03
CA PHE A 66 -13.73 5.10 -42.36
C PHE A 66 -13.87 5.11 -40.84
N ALA A 67 -15.01 5.58 -40.31
CA ALA A 67 -15.28 5.58 -38.87
C ALA A 67 -15.31 4.15 -38.30
N VAL A 68 -15.95 3.20 -39.01
CA VAL A 68 -15.99 1.79 -38.63
C VAL A 68 -14.58 1.17 -38.66
N PHE A 69 -13.79 1.46 -39.70
CA PHE A 69 -12.41 0.96 -39.80
C PHE A 69 -11.52 1.51 -38.67
N SER A 70 -11.64 2.79 -38.35
CA SER A 70 -10.94 3.43 -37.23
C SER A 70 -11.29 2.77 -35.89
N LEU A 71 -12.58 2.46 -35.66
CA LEU A 71 -13.04 1.76 -34.47
C LEU A 71 -12.46 0.34 -34.36
N ILE A 72 -12.41 -0.39 -35.47
CA ILE A 72 -11.83 -1.75 -35.53
C ILE A 72 -10.33 -1.71 -35.26
N ALA A 73 -9.60 -0.77 -35.86
CA ALA A 73 -8.17 -0.60 -35.65
C ALA A 73 -7.86 -0.23 -34.19
N TYR A 74 -8.63 0.70 -33.60
CA TYR A 74 -8.51 1.07 -32.19
C TYR A 74 -8.81 -0.12 -31.26
N SER A 75 -9.89 -0.86 -31.55
CA SER A 75 -10.27 -2.10 -30.84
C SER A 75 -9.17 -3.16 -30.91
N THR A 76 -8.54 -3.34 -32.07
CA THR A 76 -7.43 -4.30 -32.25
C THR A 76 -6.23 -3.89 -31.41
N ARG A 77 -5.88 -2.59 -31.39
CA ARG A 77 -4.76 -2.08 -30.59
C ARG A 77 -4.97 -2.30 -29.09
N ILE A 78 -6.17 -2.02 -28.58
CA ILE A 78 -6.46 -2.21 -27.15
C ILE A 78 -6.49 -3.71 -26.79
N PHE A 79 -6.97 -4.57 -27.70
CA PHE A 79 -6.98 -6.02 -27.49
C PHE A 79 -5.57 -6.60 -27.41
N VAL A 80 -4.70 -6.26 -28.38
CA VAL A 80 -3.30 -6.69 -28.39
C VAL A 80 -2.56 -6.21 -27.14
N LEU A 81 -2.81 -4.97 -26.71
CA LEU A 81 -2.23 -4.46 -25.46
C LEU A 81 -2.70 -5.26 -24.24
N ARG A 82 -3.99 -5.60 -24.15
CA ARG A 82 -4.51 -6.43 -23.06
C ARG A 82 -3.90 -7.83 -23.04
N VAL A 83 -3.74 -8.47 -24.19
CA VAL A 83 -3.07 -9.78 -24.30
C VAL A 83 -1.63 -9.68 -23.79
N HIS A 84 -0.89 -8.66 -24.20
CA HIS A 84 0.49 -8.46 -23.72
C HIS A 84 0.60 -8.22 -22.21
N ILE A 85 -0.36 -7.54 -21.59
CA ILE A 85 -0.37 -7.36 -20.12
C ILE A 85 -0.68 -8.68 -19.41
N GLN A 86 -1.52 -9.54 -19.99
CA GLN A 86 -1.82 -10.87 -19.45
C GLN A 86 -0.65 -11.84 -19.58
N ASP A 87 0.19 -11.66 -20.61
CA ASP A 87 1.40 -12.46 -20.82
C ASP A 87 2.56 -12.11 -19.86
N ILE A 88 2.48 -11.01 -19.11
CA ILE A 88 3.46 -10.72 -18.06
C ILE A 88 3.25 -11.78 -16.95
N PRO A 89 4.23 -12.67 -16.70
CA PRO A 89 4.06 -13.71 -15.70
C PRO A 89 3.82 -13.03 -14.35
N LYS A 90 2.67 -13.31 -13.74
CA LYS A 90 2.38 -12.86 -12.37
C LYS A 90 3.50 -13.38 -11.48
N LYS A 91 4.02 -12.52 -10.59
CA LYS A 91 5.06 -12.90 -9.62
C LYS A 91 4.51 -14.04 -8.76
N TYR A 92 4.84 -15.26 -9.15
CA TYR A 92 4.39 -16.46 -8.46
C TYR A 92 5.31 -16.67 -7.27
N ILE A 93 4.74 -16.62 -6.08
CA ILE A 93 5.44 -16.97 -4.85
C ILE A 93 5.07 -18.44 -4.59
N PRO A 94 6.04 -19.36 -4.67
CA PRO A 94 5.76 -20.76 -4.39
C PRO A 94 5.30 -20.90 -2.95
N THR A 95 4.10 -21.44 -2.77
CA THR A 95 3.48 -21.57 -1.45
C THR A 95 3.26 -23.04 -1.10
N HIS A 96 3.27 -23.93 -2.11
CA HIS A 96 3.07 -25.36 -1.94
C HIS A 96 4.38 -26.13 -2.20
N ASP A 97 4.56 -27.24 -1.49
CA ASP A 97 5.73 -28.11 -1.62
C ASP A 97 5.89 -28.79 -3.00
N LYS A 98 4.88 -28.70 -3.87
CA LYS A 98 4.94 -29.23 -5.25
C LYS A 98 5.42 -28.20 -6.27
N ASP A 99 5.54 -26.94 -5.86
CA ASP A 99 5.84 -25.82 -6.76
C ASP A 99 7.33 -25.77 -7.14
N LEU A 100 8.19 -26.40 -6.32
CA LEU A 100 9.64 -26.41 -6.50
C LEU A 100 10.20 -27.83 -6.54
N PRO A 101 11.33 -28.03 -7.24
CA PRO A 101 12.07 -29.29 -7.14
C PRO A 101 12.53 -29.52 -5.69
N VAL A 102 12.47 -30.78 -5.26
CA VAL A 102 12.80 -31.21 -3.89
C VAL A 102 14.19 -30.71 -3.44
N VAL A 103 15.14 -30.62 -4.37
CA VAL A 103 16.49 -30.09 -4.12
C VAL A 103 16.45 -28.62 -3.70
N ALA A 104 15.72 -27.77 -4.41
CA ALA A 104 15.62 -26.35 -4.08
C ALA A 104 14.88 -26.14 -2.75
N LEU A 105 13.81 -26.90 -2.49
CA LEU A 105 13.11 -26.88 -1.20
C LEU A 105 14.03 -27.26 -0.04
N ARG A 106 14.89 -28.27 -0.23
CA ARG A 106 15.87 -28.67 0.77
C ARG A 106 16.86 -27.55 1.08
N GLU A 107 17.41 -26.89 0.06
CA GLU A 107 18.34 -25.77 0.26
C GLU A 107 17.66 -24.58 0.96
N ILE A 108 16.42 -24.26 0.59
CA ILE A 108 15.64 -23.20 1.24
C ILE A 108 15.39 -23.53 2.72
N ARG A 109 14.92 -24.74 3.01
CA ARG A 109 14.68 -25.20 4.40
C ARG A 109 15.98 -25.24 5.21
N LYS A 110 17.09 -25.63 4.59
CA LYS A 110 18.42 -25.61 5.21
C LYS A 110 18.81 -24.18 5.57
N ALA A 111 18.71 -23.24 4.62
CA ALA A 111 19.02 -21.83 4.87
C ALA A 111 18.11 -21.21 5.95
N PHE A 112 16.82 -21.57 5.99
CA PHE A 112 15.92 -21.15 7.07
C PHE A 112 16.35 -21.70 8.42
N LYS A 113 16.68 -23.00 8.50
CA LYS A 113 17.15 -23.62 9.74
C LYS A 113 18.48 -23.04 10.20
N GLU A 114 19.40 -22.76 9.28
CA GLU A 114 20.66 -22.06 9.58
C GLU A 114 20.38 -20.66 10.10
N SER A 115 19.48 -19.91 9.47
CA SER A 115 19.10 -18.55 9.91
C SER A 115 18.43 -18.56 11.28
N GLU A 116 17.57 -19.56 11.56
CA GLU A 116 16.94 -19.76 12.86
C GLU A 116 17.98 -20.09 13.93
N THR A 117 18.93 -20.97 13.62
CA THR A 117 20.02 -21.32 14.53
C THR A 117 20.90 -20.12 14.82
N ILE A 118 21.28 -19.36 13.78
CA ILE A 118 22.05 -18.11 13.92
C ILE A 118 21.28 -17.10 14.78
N ARG A 119 19.99 -16.90 14.51
CA ARG A 119 19.12 -16.01 15.31
C ARG A 119 19.15 -16.44 16.77
N ASN A 120 18.84 -17.69 17.07
CA ASN A 120 18.75 -18.19 18.44
C ASN A 120 20.10 -18.09 19.16
N ASN A 121 21.21 -18.35 18.47
CA ASN A 121 22.56 -18.20 19.02
C ASN A 121 22.99 -16.72 19.17
N SER A 122 22.38 -15.80 18.42
CA SER A 122 22.66 -14.36 18.48
C SER A 122 21.78 -13.63 19.50
N LEU A 123 20.75 -14.28 20.04
CA LEU A 123 19.93 -13.72 21.10
C LEU A 123 20.78 -13.53 22.37
N PRO A 124 20.54 -12.46 23.15
CA PRO A 124 21.24 -12.26 24.39
C PRO A 124 20.94 -13.38 25.38
N ASN A 125 21.99 -13.86 26.07
CA ASN A 125 21.85 -14.93 27.08
C ASN A 125 21.05 -14.49 28.31
N GLN A 126 20.98 -13.18 28.56
CA GLN A 126 20.34 -12.56 29.71
C GLN A 126 19.19 -11.65 29.26
N ASP A 127 18.20 -11.45 30.13
CA ASP A 127 17.15 -10.45 29.93
C ASP A 127 17.75 -9.05 30.01
N ILE A 128 17.97 -8.43 28.85
CA ILE A 128 18.48 -7.06 28.75
C ILE A 128 17.29 -6.11 28.82
N GLN A 129 17.08 -5.51 29.99
CA GLN A 129 16.17 -4.38 30.15
C GLN A 129 16.83 -3.14 29.56
N HIS A 130 16.22 -2.60 28.52
CA HIS A 130 16.66 -1.33 27.94
C HIS A 130 15.57 -0.26 28.16
N PRO A 131 15.95 0.96 28.55
CA PRO A 131 15.02 2.08 28.55
C PRO A 131 14.50 2.34 27.12
N GLY A 132 13.19 2.45 26.96
CA GLY A 132 12.54 2.84 25.70
C GLY A 132 11.86 1.72 24.91
N MET A 133 12.25 0.46 25.09
CA MET A 133 11.55 -0.66 24.47
C MET A 133 11.55 -1.89 25.39
N PHE A 134 10.53 -2.74 25.21
CA PHE A 134 10.33 -3.95 25.98
C PHE A 134 10.97 -5.14 25.28
N TYR A 135 11.73 -5.91 26.04
CA TYR A 135 12.25 -7.20 25.59
C TYR A 135 12.30 -8.17 26.77
N ARG A 136 11.76 -9.37 26.56
CA ARG A 136 11.87 -10.48 27.50
C ARG A 136 12.10 -11.79 26.75
N LYS A 137 13.00 -12.63 27.26
CA LYS A 137 13.26 -13.95 26.71
C LYS A 137 12.03 -14.85 26.87
N GLU A 138 11.70 -15.62 25.83
CA GLU A 138 10.50 -16.48 25.77
C GLU A 138 10.49 -17.62 26.80
N ASP A 139 11.66 -18.04 27.31
CA ASP A 139 11.78 -19.14 28.29
C ASP A 139 11.40 -18.74 29.72
N SER A 140 11.14 -17.46 29.99
CA SER A 140 10.86 -16.94 31.33
C SER A 140 9.40 -17.19 31.73
N SER A 141 9.15 -18.32 32.41
CA SER A 141 7.83 -18.83 32.82
C SER A 141 7.00 -17.98 33.80
N ASN A 142 7.42 -16.75 34.14
CA ASN A 142 6.66 -15.85 35.00
C ASN A 142 5.79 -14.90 34.16
N THR A 143 4.61 -15.40 33.81
CA THR A 143 3.56 -14.64 33.13
C THR A 143 2.92 -13.66 34.11
N GLN A 144 3.31 -12.39 34.08
CA GLN A 144 2.52 -11.32 34.70
C GLN A 144 2.06 -10.23 33.72
N MET A 145 2.60 -10.15 32.50
CA MET A 145 2.03 -9.27 31.47
C MET A 145 2.40 -9.76 30.08
N GLY A 146 1.40 -10.01 29.24
CA GLY A 146 1.55 -10.42 27.83
C GLY A 146 1.92 -9.25 26.91
N LEU A 147 2.96 -8.48 27.24
CA LEU A 147 3.47 -7.45 26.34
C LEU A 147 4.27 -8.09 25.20
N LEU A 148 4.13 -7.54 24.00
CA LEU A 148 4.84 -8.03 22.82
C LEU A 148 6.33 -7.66 22.90
N ASN A 149 7.21 -8.59 22.53
CA ASN A 149 8.64 -8.31 22.40
C ASN A 149 8.90 -7.28 21.28
N GLY A 150 9.80 -6.32 21.53
CA GLY A 150 10.10 -5.23 20.60
C GLY A 150 9.13 -4.05 20.67
N LEU A 151 8.28 -4.01 21.71
CA LEU A 151 7.35 -2.91 21.94
C LEU A 151 8.09 -1.64 22.33
N ILE A 152 7.94 -0.58 21.54
CA ILE A 152 8.50 0.73 21.83
C ILE A 152 7.52 1.49 22.74
N TYR A 153 7.97 1.86 23.95
CA TYR A 153 7.12 2.52 24.93
C TYR A 153 6.63 3.88 24.43
N GLU A 154 7.49 4.61 23.74
CA GLU A 154 7.19 5.93 23.17
C GLU A 154 6.05 5.86 22.13
N ASP A 155 6.05 4.85 21.28
CA ASP A 155 5.00 4.67 20.26
C ASP A 155 3.63 4.46 20.89
N ILE A 156 3.55 3.71 22.00
CA ILE A 156 2.28 3.52 22.73
C ILE A 156 1.79 4.83 23.31
N ILE A 157 2.66 5.59 23.97
CA ILE A 157 2.28 6.85 24.62
C ILE A 157 1.87 7.90 23.59
N ASN A 158 2.58 7.96 22.46
CA ASN A 158 2.24 8.83 21.34
C ASN A 158 0.92 8.44 20.68
N THR A 159 0.72 7.14 20.44
CA THR A 159 -0.54 6.61 19.90
C THR A 159 -1.69 6.88 20.85
N PHE A 160 -1.49 6.71 22.15
CA PHE A 160 -2.48 7.03 23.17
C PHE A 160 -2.88 8.51 23.10
N GLY A 161 -1.90 9.40 23.09
CA GLY A 161 -2.15 10.84 22.98
C GLY A 161 -2.81 11.26 21.67
N ALA A 162 -2.47 10.61 20.56
CA ALA A 162 -3.10 10.83 19.26
C ALA A 162 -4.56 10.34 19.27
N ARG A 163 -4.82 9.15 19.83
CA ARG A 163 -6.18 8.62 19.96
C ARG A 163 -7.07 9.47 20.83
N VAL A 164 -6.58 9.94 21.99
CA VAL A 164 -7.32 10.87 22.86
C VAL A 164 -7.69 12.14 22.09
N ARG A 165 -6.77 12.68 21.29
CA ARG A 165 -7.01 13.88 20.48
C ARG A 165 -8.01 13.66 19.34
N GLU A 166 -7.94 12.53 18.65
CA GLU A 166 -8.70 12.28 17.43
C GLU A 166 -10.09 11.69 17.67
N GLY A 167 -10.31 11.00 18.79
CA GLY A 167 -11.53 10.23 19.04
C GLY A 167 -12.18 10.45 20.40
N GLY A 168 -11.59 11.26 21.28
CA GLY A 168 -11.93 11.19 22.71
C GLY A 168 -11.42 9.88 23.34
N PHE A 169 -11.58 9.75 24.66
CA PHE A 169 -11.32 8.49 25.34
C PHE A 169 -12.19 7.40 24.68
N MET A 170 -11.61 6.23 24.42
CA MET A 170 -12.04 5.20 23.45
C MET A 170 -13.47 4.63 23.63
N LEU A 171 -14.28 5.19 24.52
CA LEU A 171 -15.55 4.68 25.01
C LEU A 171 -16.66 5.73 25.14
N LEU A 172 -16.41 7.02 24.87
CA LEU A 172 -17.50 8.00 24.88
C LEU A 172 -18.13 8.16 23.49
N ASP A 173 -19.44 8.04 23.47
CA ASP A 173 -20.34 8.15 22.33
C ASP A 173 -20.01 9.37 21.43
N SER A 174 -20.26 9.23 20.14
CA SER A 174 -20.12 10.24 19.08
C SER A 174 -20.69 11.62 19.44
N GLU A 175 -21.68 11.66 20.35
CA GLU A 175 -22.29 12.83 20.96
C GLU A 175 -21.32 13.69 21.80
N THR A 176 -20.40 13.06 22.55
CA THR A 176 -19.44 13.77 23.41
C THR A 176 -18.29 14.39 22.62
N LYS A 177 -17.88 13.75 21.52
CA LYS A 177 -16.87 14.29 20.59
C LYS A 177 -17.30 15.63 19.99
N LYS A 178 -18.59 15.81 19.68
CA LYS A 178 -19.15 17.08 19.21
C LYS A 178 -19.14 18.20 20.26
N ARG A 179 -19.12 17.86 21.57
CA ARG A 179 -19.21 18.84 22.67
C ARG A 179 -17.87 19.48 23.04
N PHE A 180 -16.76 18.78 22.84
CA PHE A 180 -15.45 19.18 23.36
C PHE A 180 -14.50 19.78 22.29
N GLY A 181 -14.81 19.63 21.00
CA GLY A 181 -14.04 20.24 19.90
C GLY A 181 -12.75 19.49 19.53
N ASP A 182 -12.28 19.71 18.31
CA ASP A 182 -11.38 18.77 17.60
C ASP A 182 -9.91 18.72 18.07
N LYS A 183 -9.48 19.54 19.04
CA LYS A 183 -8.04 19.72 19.35
C LYS A 183 -7.72 19.97 20.83
N LEU A 184 -8.28 19.17 21.73
CA LEU A 184 -7.93 19.29 23.15
C LEU A 184 -6.69 18.47 23.49
N THR A 185 -5.90 18.97 24.44
CA THR A 185 -4.86 18.19 25.10
C THR A 185 -5.50 17.23 26.12
N LEU A 186 -4.79 16.18 26.55
CA LEU A 186 -5.33 15.24 27.55
C LEU A 186 -5.76 15.97 28.84
N ARG A 187 -4.96 16.94 29.29
CA ARG A 187 -5.26 17.76 30.47
C ARG A 187 -6.56 18.55 30.30
N GLU A 188 -6.72 19.20 29.15
CA GLU A 188 -7.91 19.98 28.84
C GLU A 188 -9.14 19.07 28.69
N TYR A 189 -8.97 17.90 28.08
CA TYR A 189 -10.02 16.90 27.94
C TYR A 189 -10.54 16.42 29.31
N ILE A 190 -9.64 16.08 30.23
CA ILE A 190 -10.01 15.67 31.60
C ILE A 190 -10.66 16.82 32.37
N HIS A 191 -10.18 18.06 32.20
CA HIS A 191 -10.80 19.24 32.81
C HIS A 191 -12.24 19.42 32.31
N GLN A 192 -12.49 19.23 31.03
CA GLN A 192 -13.84 19.32 30.47
C GLN A 192 -14.73 18.16 30.94
N MET A 193 -14.21 16.93 31.04
CA MET A 193 -14.96 15.83 31.66
C MET A 193 -15.36 16.14 33.12
N LYS A 194 -14.49 16.84 33.87
CA LYS A 194 -14.80 17.31 35.23
C LYS A 194 -15.92 18.35 35.25
N VAL A 195 -15.86 19.36 34.37
CA VAL A 195 -16.90 20.40 34.26
C VAL A 195 -18.27 19.81 33.93
N HIS A 196 -18.30 18.71 33.16
CA HIS A 196 -19.53 18.03 32.78
C HIS A 196 -19.97 16.91 33.75
N HIS A 197 -19.34 16.79 34.92
CA HIS A 197 -19.66 15.79 35.96
C HIS A 197 -19.61 14.33 35.48
N LEU A 198 -18.79 14.02 34.47
CA LEU A 198 -18.65 12.67 33.90
C LEU A 198 -17.59 11.83 34.64
N LEU A 199 -16.94 12.37 35.66
CA LEU A 199 -15.91 11.68 36.45
C LEU A 199 -16.37 11.57 37.91
N PRO A 200 -16.24 10.39 38.55
CA PRO A 200 -16.56 10.23 39.96
C PRO A 200 -15.67 11.12 40.86
N PRO A 201 -16.20 11.66 41.97
CA PRO A 201 -15.52 12.66 42.82
C PRO A 201 -14.32 12.11 43.62
N THR A 202 -14.09 10.80 43.60
CA THR A 202 -13.12 10.12 44.47
C THR A 202 -11.66 10.23 43.99
N SER A 203 -11.40 10.80 42.81
CA SER A 203 -10.11 10.64 42.11
C SER A 203 -9.39 11.94 41.71
N GLU A 204 -9.67 13.09 42.32
CA GLU A 204 -9.00 14.34 41.89
C GLU A 204 -7.47 14.30 42.07
N ALA A 205 -6.99 13.69 43.16
CA ALA A 205 -5.57 13.54 43.42
C ALA A 205 -4.90 12.56 42.44
N SER A 206 -5.49 11.38 42.24
CA SER A 206 -4.97 10.34 41.34
C SER A 206 -4.97 10.79 39.88
N THR A 207 -6.00 11.51 39.44
CA THR A 207 -6.08 12.07 38.08
C THR A 207 -4.98 13.11 37.83
N LYS A 208 -4.66 13.95 38.82
CA LYS A 208 -3.56 14.90 38.71
C LYS A 208 -2.21 14.18 38.60
N THR A 209 -1.98 13.17 39.45
CA THR A 209 -0.78 12.34 39.41
C THR A 209 -0.64 11.62 38.06
N PHE A 210 -1.74 11.11 37.50
CA PHE A 210 -1.75 10.48 36.18
C PHE A 210 -1.37 11.46 35.06
N ILE A 211 -1.97 12.67 35.04
CA ILE A 211 -1.65 13.68 34.04
C ILE A 211 -0.17 14.08 34.12
N ASP A 212 0.33 14.33 35.33
CA ASP A 212 1.72 14.75 35.52
C ASP A 212 2.70 13.63 35.12
N HIS A 213 2.36 12.37 35.40
CA HIS A 213 3.16 11.21 34.95
C HIS A 213 3.11 11.04 33.43
N TYR A 214 1.95 11.19 32.81
CA TYR A 214 1.80 11.15 31.35
C TYR A 214 2.56 12.29 30.65
N GLU A 215 2.45 13.52 31.13
CA GLU A 215 3.18 14.68 30.58
C GLU A 215 4.68 14.51 30.72
N LYS A 216 5.14 13.98 31.86
CA LYS A 216 6.55 13.60 32.05
C LYS A 216 6.96 12.56 31.00
N LEU A 217 6.19 11.50 30.79
CA LEU A 217 6.56 10.46 29.82
C LEU A 217 6.55 10.97 28.37
N ARG A 218 5.58 11.81 28.00
CA ARG A 218 5.43 12.30 26.63
C ARG A 218 6.37 13.45 26.28
N PHE A 219 6.62 14.38 27.20
CA PHE A 219 7.31 15.64 26.91
C PHE A 219 8.69 15.78 27.56
N SER A 220 9.14 14.84 28.40
CA SER A 220 10.46 14.97 29.05
C SER A 220 11.65 14.73 28.12
N GLY A 221 11.45 14.10 26.96
CA GLY A 221 12.54 13.72 26.05
C GLY A 221 13.52 12.69 26.63
N LYS A 222 13.20 12.08 27.78
CA LYS A 222 14.01 11.03 28.41
C LYS A 222 13.51 9.65 27.98
N THR A 223 14.41 8.67 27.95
CA THR A 223 14.04 7.28 27.69
C THR A 223 13.13 6.74 28.81
N ILE A 224 12.05 6.09 28.41
CA ILE A 224 11.03 5.59 29.32
C ILE A 224 11.50 4.27 29.94
N SER A 225 11.51 4.17 31.28
CA SER A 225 11.82 2.92 31.96
C SER A 225 10.63 1.96 31.95
N GLU A 226 10.90 0.65 32.02
CA GLU A 226 9.87 -0.39 32.13
C GLU A 226 8.93 -0.11 33.32
N ARG A 227 9.49 0.29 34.47
CA ARG A 227 8.71 0.61 35.67
C ARG A 227 7.79 1.80 35.48
N ASP A 228 8.27 2.88 34.86
CA ASP A 228 7.47 4.09 34.63
C ASP A 228 6.34 3.80 33.63
N PHE A 229 6.63 3.00 32.61
CA PHE A 229 5.64 2.55 31.64
C PHE A 229 4.56 1.67 32.30
N PHE A 230 4.95 0.73 33.17
CA PHE A 230 3.99 -0.08 33.91
C PHE A 230 3.14 0.73 34.89
N MET A 231 3.74 1.71 35.57
CA MET A 231 2.97 2.63 36.41
C MET A 231 1.90 3.35 35.58
N PHE A 232 2.25 3.84 34.38
CA PHE A 232 1.29 4.46 33.47
C PHE A 232 0.16 3.50 33.06
N LEU A 233 0.47 2.26 32.69
CA LEU A 233 -0.54 1.26 32.34
C LEU A 233 -1.46 0.90 33.52
N ASN A 234 -0.91 0.79 34.74
CA ASN A 234 -1.71 0.48 35.92
C ASN A 234 -2.68 1.62 36.26
N PHE A 235 -2.20 2.88 36.26
CA PHE A 235 -3.07 4.05 36.43
C PHE A 235 -4.15 4.12 35.36
N PHE A 236 -3.82 3.79 34.12
CA PHE A 236 -4.81 3.72 33.04
C PHE A 236 -5.84 2.61 33.27
N GLY A 237 -5.42 1.43 33.72
CA GLY A 237 -6.30 0.30 34.05
C GLY A 237 -7.26 0.60 35.20
N GLU A 238 -6.78 1.24 36.26
CA GLU A 238 -7.58 1.62 37.43
C GLU A 238 -8.65 2.66 37.05
N HIS A 239 -8.27 3.72 36.33
CA HIS A 239 -9.22 4.76 35.90
C HIS A 239 -10.18 4.32 34.79
N THR A 240 -9.85 3.29 34.00
CA THR A 240 -10.80 2.70 33.06
C THR A 240 -11.83 1.85 33.78
N MET A 241 -11.43 1.00 34.72
CA MET A 241 -12.32 0.10 35.46
C MET A 241 -13.36 0.86 36.30
N ASP A 242 -12.98 1.98 36.92
CA ASP A 242 -13.92 2.82 37.68
C ASP A 242 -14.96 3.52 36.78
N SER A 243 -14.65 3.75 35.50
CA SER A 243 -15.61 4.27 34.52
C SER A 243 -16.59 3.23 34.00
N PHE A 244 -16.34 1.92 34.21
CA PHE A 244 -17.23 0.83 33.79
C PHE A 244 -18.13 0.31 34.92
N ALA A 245 -17.79 0.63 36.18
CA ALA A 245 -18.53 0.15 37.36
C ALA A 245 -19.68 1.07 37.80
N SER A 246 -19.92 2.18 37.08
CA SER A 246 -20.97 3.16 37.40
C SER A 246 -21.91 3.46 36.25
#